data_AF-A0A935L8U5-F1
#
_entry.id   AF-A0A935L8U5-F1
#
_cell.length_a   1.000
_cell.length_b   1.000
_cell.length_c   1.000
_cell.angle_alpha   90.00
_cell.angle_beta   90.00
_cell.angle_gamma   90.00
#
_symmetry.space_group_name_H-M   'P 1'
#
loop_
_entity.id
_entity.type
_entity.pdbx_description
1 polymer ?
#
loop_
_entity_poly.entity_id
_entity_poly.type
_entity_poly.pdbx_seq_one_letter_code
_entity_poly.pdbx_strand_id
1 'polypeptide(L)'
;MREGLWLYGNLARFDLDAWREAVAAPAAAPASEAEAALELRGLDLNFGSLHYAGRDFTQLSARLARAAGEWRGTLTGPAVAGEITFDSRGKGRVAARLTRFSLSAGTSGEAGPEPAPPAVQDDLPALDIVAERFDFHDRWLGRLELVATPDGRDWRIERLNIANDHARFDSSGVWRRTATGPLTQLNLKLETTNLHALLGQFGFGEFVNRGQAKLEGQLVWPGYPYEFSPRVLSGRFAVQASKGQFARIEPGAGKLLGLLSLQSIPRRVTFDFRDIFSEGFAFDRIAGEAKLARGILLTRDFEIAGPSAFVTMGGEVSLPMETQNLTLKVVPEVGESVAIAATVLGTPVMGLTTLLLQKLLQNPLGKVVSYEYLVTGSWDNPAVTRLGAAPPPKEAAAPPPRPR
;
A
#
# COMPACT_ATOMS: atom_id res chain seq x y z
N MET A 1 1.48 -7.69 52.11
CA MET A 1 2.69 -7.09 51.50
C MET A 1 2.86 -7.71 50.13
N ARG A 2 3.21 -6.92 49.10
CA ARG A 2 3.59 -7.49 47.80
C ARG A 2 5.04 -7.94 47.91
N GLU A 3 5.34 -9.20 47.62
CA GLU A 3 6.72 -9.71 47.65
C GLU A 3 7.51 -9.23 46.41
N GLY A 4 8.80 -9.00 46.60
CA GLY A 4 9.76 -8.55 45.58
C GLY A 4 9.76 -7.04 45.34
N LEU A 5 10.57 -6.61 44.36
CA LEU A 5 10.79 -5.20 44.06
C LEU A 5 9.64 -4.65 43.20
N TRP A 6 9.09 -3.50 43.59
CA TRP A 6 8.08 -2.76 42.83
C TRP A 6 8.55 -1.33 42.56
N LEU A 7 8.42 -0.88 41.32
CA LEU A 7 8.77 0.48 40.91
C LEU A 7 7.52 1.32 40.74
N TYR A 8 7.50 2.49 41.36
CA TYR A 8 6.42 3.47 41.25
C TYR A 8 7.01 4.83 40.94
N GLY A 9 6.40 5.59 40.02
CA GLY A 9 6.90 6.93 39.75
C GLY A 9 6.34 7.60 38.52
N ASN A 10 6.72 8.87 38.39
CA ASN A 10 6.44 9.68 37.23
C ASN A 10 7.78 10.11 36.61
N LEU A 11 7.97 9.81 35.34
CA LEU A 11 9.18 10.14 34.58
C LEU A 11 8.80 11.13 33.50
N ALA A 12 9.40 12.33 33.51
CA ALA A 12 9.09 13.34 32.49
C ALA A 12 9.50 12.86 31.09
N ARG A 13 10.67 12.23 30.98
CA ARG A 13 11.19 11.59 29.77
C ARG A 13 11.93 10.32 30.15
N PHE A 14 11.76 9.26 29.37
CA PHE A 14 12.51 8.02 29.51
C PHE A 14 12.87 7.48 28.13
N ASP A 15 14.13 7.14 27.94
CA ASP A 15 14.62 6.56 26.69
C ASP A 15 14.96 5.08 26.92
N LEU A 16 14.04 4.20 26.51
CA LEU A 16 14.20 2.77 26.72
C LEU A 16 15.27 2.18 25.80
N ASP A 17 15.46 2.74 24.61
CA ASP A 17 16.46 2.25 23.67
C ASP A 17 17.88 2.47 24.24
N ALA A 18 18.15 3.67 24.76
CA ALA A 18 19.42 3.99 25.42
C ALA A 18 19.67 3.12 26.67
N TRP A 19 18.63 2.84 27.47
CA TRP A 19 18.74 1.98 28.65
C TRP A 19 19.04 0.53 28.28
N ARG A 20 18.43 0.00 27.22
CA ARG A 20 18.70 -1.36 26.75
C ARG A 20 20.14 -1.51 26.29
N GLU A 21 20.68 -0.50 25.61
CA GLU A 21 22.08 -0.49 25.18
C GLU A 21 23.04 -0.44 26.39
N ALA A 22 22.78 0.45 27.35
CA ALA A 22 23.61 0.61 28.55
C ALA A 22 23.64 -0.63 29.45
N VAL A 23 22.56 -1.39 29.51
CA VAL A 23 22.45 -2.61 30.33
C VAL A 23 22.98 -3.85 29.57
N ALA A 24 23.11 -3.79 28.25
CA ALA A 24 23.51 -4.93 27.41
C ALA A 24 25.03 -5.19 27.32
N ALA A 25 25.92 -4.32 27.84
CA ALA A 25 27.37 -4.56 27.79
C ALA A 25 28.14 -4.20 29.09
N PRO A 26 29.20 -4.95 29.48
CA PRO A 26 29.76 -6.18 28.88
C PRO A 26 29.71 -7.44 29.79
N ALA A 27 29.65 -8.59 29.12
CA ALA A 27 30.01 -9.90 29.64
C ALA A 27 31.53 -10.00 29.91
N ALA A 28 31.99 -9.47 31.05
CA ALA A 28 33.37 -9.69 31.54
C ALA A 28 33.52 -9.31 33.02
N ALA A 29 32.64 -9.81 33.89
CA ALA A 29 32.93 -9.89 35.32
C ALA A 29 32.81 -11.36 35.75
N PRO A 30 33.82 -11.95 36.42
CA PRO A 30 33.65 -13.26 37.03
C PRO A 30 32.48 -13.18 38.00
N ALA A 31 31.56 -14.14 37.91
CA ALA A 31 30.40 -14.22 38.78
C ALA A 31 30.87 -14.38 40.24
N SER A 32 31.01 -13.27 40.96
CA SER A 32 30.95 -13.30 42.41
C SER A 32 29.54 -13.70 42.80
N GLU A 33 29.43 -14.57 43.81
CA GLU A 33 28.18 -15.11 44.35
C GLU A 33 27.03 -14.11 44.22
N ALA A 34 26.07 -14.45 43.35
CA ALA A 34 24.87 -13.65 43.18
C ALA A 34 24.07 -13.74 44.47
N GLU A 35 24.25 -12.75 45.36
CA GLU A 35 23.25 -12.39 46.35
C GLU A 35 21.90 -12.39 45.64
N ALA A 36 20.89 -13.04 46.24
CA ALA A 36 19.56 -13.20 45.67
C ALA A 36 19.06 -11.86 45.10
N ALA A 37 19.25 -11.68 43.79
CA ALA A 37 19.01 -10.40 43.14
C ALA A 37 17.52 -10.11 43.32
N LEU A 38 17.21 -8.97 43.95
CA LEU A 38 15.85 -8.52 44.16
C LEU A 38 15.14 -8.50 42.81
N GLU A 39 14.32 -9.52 42.55
CA GLU A 39 13.61 -9.61 41.27
C GLU A 39 12.57 -8.50 41.19
N LEU A 40 12.59 -7.76 40.09
CA LEU A 40 11.53 -6.83 39.77
C LEU A 40 10.23 -7.60 39.49
N ARG A 41 9.23 -7.38 40.35
CA ARG A 41 7.91 -8.05 40.31
C ARG A 41 6.80 -7.16 39.80
N GLY A 42 7.01 -5.86 39.71
CA GLY A 42 6.03 -4.97 39.12
C GLY A 42 6.51 -3.54 38.93
N LEU A 43 5.81 -2.83 38.06
CA LEU A 43 6.02 -1.42 37.77
C LEU A 43 4.66 -0.72 37.57
N ASP A 44 4.53 0.48 38.11
CA ASP A 44 3.43 1.41 37.88
C ASP A 44 4.07 2.78 37.63
N LEU A 45 4.35 3.03 36.35
CA LEU A 45 5.12 4.18 35.89
C LEU A 45 4.28 5.02 34.94
N ASN A 46 4.32 6.33 35.14
CA ASN A 46 3.78 7.29 34.18
C ASN A 46 4.93 8.01 33.47
N PHE A 47 4.91 7.99 32.15
CA PHE A 47 5.89 8.60 31.29
C PHE A 47 5.27 9.83 30.61
N GLY A 48 5.88 11.00 30.80
CA GLY A 48 5.56 12.19 30.00
C GLY A 48 5.89 11.95 28.52
N SER A 49 7.07 11.37 28.26
CA SER A 49 7.47 10.82 26.97
C SER A 49 8.34 9.57 27.16
N LEU A 50 7.99 8.47 26.51
CA LEU A 50 8.77 7.24 26.42
C LEU A 50 9.30 7.09 24.99
N HIS A 51 10.63 7.06 24.82
CA HIS A 51 11.26 6.71 23.55
C HIS A 51 11.52 5.20 23.48
N TYR A 52 11.02 4.53 22.44
CA TYR A 52 11.26 3.10 22.20
C TYR A 52 11.13 2.73 20.73
N ALA A 53 12.07 1.91 20.23
CA ALA A 53 12.18 1.50 18.83
C ALA A 53 12.09 2.68 17.85
N GLY A 54 12.80 3.78 18.18
CA GLY A 54 12.82 5.01 17.38
C GLY A 54 11.50 5.81 17.38
N ARG A 55 10.62 5.58 18.35
CA ARG A 55 9.30 6.23 18.45
C ARG A 55 9.05 6.82 19.82
N ASP A 56 8.36 7.95 19.85
CA ASP A 56 7.94 8.62 21.08
C ASP A 56 6.48 8.29 21.43
N PHE A 57 6.29 7.72 22.62
CA PHE A 57 4.99 7.49 23.25
C PHE A 57 4.78 8.52 24.34
N THR A 58 3.99 9.55 24.05
CA THR A 58 3.68 10.61 25.02
C THR A 58 2.57 10.20 25.97
N GLN A 59 2.62 10.72 27.21
CA GLN A 59 1.59 10.52 28.24
C GLN A 59 1.19 9.04 28.43
N LEU A 60 2.19 8.17 28.54
CA LEU A 60 2.00 6.73 28.67
C LEU A 60 2.02 6.32 30.14
N SER A 61 0.95 5.72 30.63
CA SER A 61 0.92 4.99 31.90
C SER A 61 1.10 3.50 31.64
N ALA A 62 2.08 2.89 32.29
CA ALA A 62 2.35 1.46 32.22
C ALA A 62 2.21 0.85 33.61
N ARG A 63 1.26 -0.09 33.76
CA ARG A 63 1.09 -0.88 34.97
C ARG A 63 1.32 -2.33 34.63
N LEU A 64 2.47 -2.89 34.98
CA LEU A 64 2.84 -4.26 34.69
C LEU A 64 3.21 -4.99 35.98
N ALA A 65 2.83 -6.26 36.07
CA ALA A 65 3.22 -7.16 37.13
C ALA A 65 3.83 -8.42 36.52
N ARG A 66 4.83 -8.98 37.19
CA ARG A 66 5.50 -10.21 36.77
C ARG A 66 5.02 -11.37 37.61
N ALA A 67 4.47 -12.39 36.96
CA ALA A 67 4.04 -13.63 37.58
C ALA A 67 4.53 -14.82 36.75
N ALA A 68 5.13 -15.83 37.39
CA ALA A 68 5.65 -17.04 36.73
C ALA A 68 6.60 -16.75 35.53
N GLY A 69 7.38 -15.67 35.60
CA GLY A 69 8.34 -15.26 34.56
C GLY A 69 7.73 -14.37 33.47
N GLU A 70 6.41 -14.25 33.40
CA GLU A 70 5.67 -13.46 32.41
C GLU A 70 5.24 -12.11 32.98
N TRP A 71 5.44 -11.04 32.22
CA TRP A 71 4.93 -9.72 32.50
C TRP A 71 3.53 -9.57 31.94
N ARG A 72 2.59 -9.09 32.75
CA ARG A 72 1.22 -8.79 32.33
C ARG A 72 0.78 -7.46 32.91
N GLY A 73 0.01 -6.71 32.13
CA GLY A 73 -0.74 -5.59 32.67
C GLY A 73 -1.29 -4.69 31.58
N THR A 74 -1.40 -3.40 31.90
CA THR A 74 -2.13 -2.43 31.07
C THR A 74 -1.24 -1.27 30.65
N LEU A 75 -1.39 -0.86 29.41
CA LEU A 75 -0.86 0.37 28.86
C LEU A 75 -2.01 1.35 28.65
N THR A 76 -1.83 2.61 29.05
CA THR A 76 -2.80 3.68 28.83
C THR A 76 -2.10 4.92 28.32
N GLY A 77 -2.35 5.30 27.09
CA GLY A 77 -1.86 6.53 26.50
C GLY A 77 -2.58 6.88 25.20
N PRO A 78 -2.29 8.04 24.60
CA PRO A 78 -2.87 8.45 23.32
C PRO A 78 -2.53 7.49 22.18
N ALA A 79 -1.27 7.05 22.07
CA ALA A 79 -0.84 6.17 20.98
C ALA A 79 -1.16 4.69 21.22
N VAL A 80 -1.21 4.23 22.47
CA VAL A 80 -1.47 2.82 22.79
C VAL A 80 -2.34 2.69 24.03
N ALA A 81 -3.37 1.86 23.96
CA ALA A 81 -4.23 1.56 25.10
C ALA A 81 -4.71 0.11 25.06
N GLY A 82 -4.61 -0.59 26.19
CA GLY A 82 -5.11 -1.95 26.36
C GLY A 82 -4.20 -2.83 27.20
N GLU A 83 -4.34 -4.13 27.03
CA GLU A 83 -3.59 -5.14 27.78
C GLU A 83 -2.38 -5.63 26.99
N ILE A 84 -1.28 -5.85 27.72
CA ILE A 84 -0.05 -6.41 27.19
C ILE A 84 0.42 -7.55 28.08
N THR A 85 0.91 -8.60 27.43
CA THR A 85 1.61 -9.71 28.05
C THR A 85 2.94 -9.89 27.34
N PHE A 86 4.04 -9.99 28.09
CA PHE A 86 5.38 -10.14 27.56
C PHE A 86 6.15 -11.19 28.33
N ASP A 87 6.74 -12.13 27.60
CA ASP A 87 7.69 -13.11 28.12
C ASP A 87 9.05 -12.84 27.48
N SER A 88 10.08 -12.60 28.29
CA SER A 88 11.43 -12.32 27.82
C SER A 88 12.27 -13.58 27.61
N ARG A 89 11.75 -14.78 27.89
CA ARG A 89 12.49 -16.04 27.73
C ARG A 89 12.67 -16.39 26.24
N GLY A 90 13.80 -17.03 25.91
CA GLY A 90 14.13 -17.38 24.53
C GLY A 90 14.25 -16.15 23.64
N LYS A 91 13.60 -16.16 22.48
CA LYS A 91 13.50 -14.99 21.58
C LYS A 91 12.42 -13.99 21.99
N GLY A 92 11.73 -14.27 23.09
CA GLY A 92 10.64 -13.45 23.62
C GLY A 92 9.31 -13.64 22.89
N ARG A 93 8.23 -13.32 23.60
CA ARG A 93 6.86 -13.31 23.09
C ARG A 93 6.12 -12.09 23.62
N VAL A 94 5.45 -11.36 22.73
CA VAL A 94 4.57 -10.24 23.06
C VAL A 94 3.17 -10.59 22.58
N ALA A 95 2.22 -10.60 23.49
CA ALA A 95 0.80 -10.65 23.17
C ALA A 95 0.14 -9.34 23.62
N ALA A 96 -0.68 -8.73 22.78
CA ALA A 96 -1.38 -7.50 23.12
C ALA A 96 -2.83 -7.53 22.63
N ARG A 97 -3.73 -7.03 23.48
CA ARG A 97 -5.16 -6.83 23.20
C ARG A 97 -5.46 -5.37 23.44
N LEU A 98 -5.42 -4.61 22.36
CA LEU A 98 -5.41 -3.16 22.39
C LEU A 98 -6.77 -2.62 21.95
N THR A 99 -7.30 -1.66 22.69
CA THR A 99 -8.44 -0.87 22.24
C THR A 99 -8.01 0.19 21.23
N ARG A 100 -6.75 0.62 21.30
CA ARG A 100 -6.15 1.58 20.37
C ARG A 100 -4.66 1.30 20.19
N PHE A 101 -4.21 1.38 18.94
CA PHE A 101 -2.81 1.36 18.57
C PHE A 101 -2.56 2.32 17.41
N SER A 102 -1.75 3.33 17.63
CA SER A 102 -1.36 4.32 16.62
C SER A 102 0.13 4.19 16.35
N LEU A 103 0.46 4.02 15.07
CA LEU A 103 1.82 4.05 14.56
C LEU A 103 2.01 5.30 13.70
N SER A 104 2.55 6.34 14.31
CA SER A 104 3.02 7.53 13.57
C SER A 104 4.45 7.29 13.08
N ALA A 105 4.89 8.06 12.07
CA ALA A 105 6.28 8.06 11.66
C ALA A 105 7.15 8.37 12.88
N GLY A 106 8.19 7.58 13.12
CA GLY A 106 9.24 7.99 14.05
C GLY A 106 9.77 9.35 13.61
N THR A 107 10.04 10.23 14.55
CA THR A 107 10.75 11.50 14.38
C THR A 107 12.23 11.29 14.00
N SER A 108 12.53 10.22 13.25
CA SER A 108 13.76 10.10 12.47
C SER A 108 13.63 11.05 11.30
N GLY A 109 14.00 12.31 11.55
CA GLY A 109 14.03 13.36 10.54
C GLY A 109 14.89 12.97 9.33
N GLU A 110 14.86 13.86 8.34
CA GLU A 110 15.70 13.91 7.14
C GLU A 110 17.22 13.92 7.44
N ALA A 111 17.73 12.96 8.20
CA ALA A 111 19.14 12.61 8.17
C ALA A 111 19.35 11.73 6.94
N GLY A 112 20.36 12.07 6.14
CA GLY A 112 20.77 11.29 4.97
C GLY A 112 21.20 9.86 5.33
N PRO A 113 21.93 9.15 4.45
CA PRO A 113 22.37 7.79 4.71
C PRO A 113 23.49 7.79 5.77
N GLU A 114 23.14 8.07 7.02
CA GLU A 114 23.98 7.74 8.15
C GLU A 114 23.85 6.23 8.35
N PRO A 115 24.97 5.48 8.33
CA PRO A 115 24.91 4.04 8.50
C PRO A 115 24.29 3.77 9.87
N ALA A 116 23.17 3.05 9.87
CA ALA A 116 22.54 2.59 11.08
C ALA A 116 23.62 1.96 11.98
N PRO A 117 23.68 2.33 13.28
CA PRO A 117 24.61 1.67 14.20
C PRO A 117 24.41 0.15 14.09
N PRO A 118 25.48 -0.65 14.26
CA PRO A 118 25.39 -2.09 14.14
C PRO A 118 24.25 -2.56 15.04
N ALA A 119 23.18 -3.05 14.42
CA ALA A 119 21.99 -3.44 15.15
C ALA A 119 22.41 -4.43 16.23
N VAL A 120 22.29 -4.01 17.50
CA VAL A 120 22.27 -4.94 18.63
C VAL A 120 21.30 -6.05 18.24
N GLN A 121 21.73 -7.27 18.48
CA GLN A 121 21.18 -8.51 17.96
C GLN A 121 19.79 -8.79 18.54
N ASP A 122 18.79 -7.97 18.16
CA ASP A 122 17.41 -8.20 18.51
C ASP A 122 16.81 -9.13 17.47
N ASP A 123 16.78 -10.41 17.82
CA ASP A 123 15.82 -11.34 17.23
C ASP A 123 14.42 -10.79 17.52
N LEU A 124 13.62 -10.56 16.46
CA LEU A 124 12.24 -10.11 16.63
C LEU A 124 11.43 -11.16 17.41
N PRO A 125 10.66 -10.76 18.44
CA PRO A 125 9.92 -11.71 19.26
C PRO A 125 8.73 -12.30 18.50
N ALA A 126 8.14 -13.36 19.08
CA ALA A 126 6.82 -13.79 18.64
C ALA A 126 5.78 -12.71 18.99
N LEU A 127 4.94 -12.32 18.03
CA LEU A 127 3.90 -11.32 18.19
C LEU A 127 2.52 -11.95 18.02
N ASP A 128 1.61 -11.60 18.93
CA ASP A 128 0.18 -11.85 18.84
C ASP A 128 -0.55 -10.58 19.27
N ILE A 129 -0.79 -9.69 18.32
CA ILE A 129 -1.33 -8.35 18.57
C ILE A 129 -2.69 -8.23 17.89
N VAL A 130 -3.69 -7.82 18.67
CA VAL A 130 -4.99 -7.39 18.16
C VAL A 130 -5.20 -5.96 18.62
N ALA A 131 -5.54 -5.06 17.70
CA ALA A 131 -5.94 -3.70 18.02
C ALA A 131 -7.30 -3.37 17.40
N GLU A 132 -8.29 -3.05 18.23
CA GLU A 132 -9.65 -2.73 17.77
C GLU A 132 -9.69 -1.45 16.92
N ARG A 133 -8.84 -0.48 17.25
CA ARG A 133 -8.58 0.70 16.44
C ARG A 133 -7.09 0.80 16.13
N PHE A 134 -6.74 0.71 14.85
CA PHE A 134 -5.42 0.92 14.32
C PHE A 134 -5.35 2.19 13.48
N ASP A 135 -4.44 3.07 13.85
CA ASP A 135 -4.10 4.29 13.13
C ASP A 135 -2.66 4.18 12.60
N PHE A 136 -2.42 4.53 11.34
CA PHE A 136 -1.09 4.52 10.72
C PHE A 136 -0.85 5.83 9.99
N HIS A 137 0.23 6.55 10.34
CA HIS A 137 0.49 7.92 9.87
C HIS A 137 -0.76 8.83 9.98
N ASP A 138 -1.38 8.83 11.16
CA ASP A 138 -2.57 9.62 11.50
C ASP A 138 -3.82 9.28 10.68
N ARG A 139 -3.82 8.13 9.99
CA ARG A 139 -4.96 7.63 9.22
C ARG A 139 -5.53 6.40 9.91
N TRP A 140 -6.83 6.46 10.22
CA TRP A 140 -7.54 5.30 10.73
C TRP A 140 -7.69 4.24 9.64
N LEU A 141 -7.19 3.03 9.91
CA LEU A 141 -7.24 1.92 8.96
C LEU A 141 -8.23 0.82 9.36
N GLY A 142 -8.65 0.75 10.63
CA GLY A 142 -9.62 -0.24 11.11
C GLY A 142 -9.09 -1.10 12.25
N ARG A 143 -9.52 -2.36 12.30
CA ARG A 143 -9.05 -3.36 13.27
C ARG A 143 -7.84 -4.11 12.72
N LEU A 144 -6.78 -4.23 13.52
CA LEU A 144 -5.54 -4.92 13.20
C LEU A 144 -5.49 -6.31 13.88
N GLU A 145 -5.07 -7.32 13.13
CA GLU A 145 -4.58 -8.61 13.65
C GLU A 145 -3.18 -8.88 13.11
N LEU A 146 -2.20 -9.03 14.01
CA LEU A 146 -0.83 -9.39 13.68
C LEU A 146 -0.41 -10.64 14.45
N VAL A 147 -0.07 -11.70 13.70
CA VAL A 147 0.53 -12.92 14.23
C VAL A 147 1.83 -13.16 13.49
N ALA A 148 2.93 -13.19 14.23
CA ALA A 148 4.24 -13.41 13.67
C ALA A 148 5.14 -14.18 14.63
N THR A 149 6.03 -15.02 14.10
CA THR A 149 6.87 -15.90 14.91
C THR A 149 8.30 -15.94 14.37
N PRO A 150 9.31 -15.95 15.24
CA PRO A 150 10.65 -16.33 14.83
C PRO A 150 10.64 -17.76 14.27
N ASP A 151 11.31 -17.97 13.14
CA ASP A 151 11.44 -19.25 12.44
C ASP A 151 12.90 -19.43 12.00
N GLY A 152 13.71 -19.99 12.90
CA GLY A 152 15.16 -20.04 12.73
C GLY A 152 15.79 -18.64 12.64
N ARG A 153 16.24 -18.27 11.44
CA ARG A 153 16.81 -16.95 11.11
C ARG A 153 15.79 -15.97 10.54
N ASP A 154 14.64 -16.48 10.12
CA ASP A 154 13.57 -15.69 9.52
C ASP A 154 12.56 -15.29 10.61
N TRP A 155 11.79 -14.24 10.34
CA TRP A 155 10.65 -13.85 11.15
C TRP A 155 9.41 -13.91 10.26
N ARG A 156 8.59 -14.94 10.49
CA ARG A 156 7.46 -15.28 9.64
C ARG A 156 6.23 -14.51 10.09
N ILE A 157 5.66 -13.73 9.20
CA ILE A 157 4.37 -13.05 9.38
C ILE A 157 3.31 -14.03 8.92
N GLU A 158 2.68 -14.72 9.87
CA GLU A 158 1.60 -15.65 9.58
C GLU A 158 0.33 -14.91 9.18
N ARG A 159 0.11 -13.75 9.80
CA ARG A 159 -1.04 -12.89 9.54
C ARG A 159 -0.70 -11.44 9.84
N LEU A 160 -0.99 -10.57 8.90
CA LEU A 160 -1.10 -9.14 9.10
C LEU A 160 -2.38 -8.69 8.38
N ASN A 161 -3.47 -8.62 9.13
CA ASN A 161 -4.79 -8.31 8.61
C ASN A 161 -5.28 -6.98 9.16
N ILE A 162 -5.85 -6.16 8.29
CA ILE A 162 -6.45 -4.88 8.64
C ILE A 162 -7.82 -4.81 7.98
N ALA A 163 -8.86 -4.51 8.75
CA ALA A 163 -10.22 -4.44 8.21
C ALA A 163 -11.03 -3.30 8.80
N ASN A 164 -11.82 -2.64 7.97
CA ASN A 164 -12.81 -1.64 8.32
C ASN A 164 -14.10 -1.86 7.49
N ASP A 165 -15.06 -0.95 7.60
CA ASP A 165 -16.38 -1.11 6.98
C ASP A 165 -16.36 -1.13 5.44
N HIS A 166 -15.31 -0.59 4.80
CA HIS A 166 -15.21 -0.48 3.34
C HIS A 166 -14.06 -1.27 2.72
N ALA A 167 -13.11 -1.77 3.51
CA ALA A 167 -11.93 -2.46 3.00
C ALA A 167 -11.42 -3.57 3.93
N ARG A 168 -10.88 -4.61 3.31
CA ARG A 168 -10.21 -5.73 3.97
C ARG A 168 -8.85 -5.95 3.32
N PHE A 169 -7.81 -5.87 4.13
CA PHE A 169 -6.43 -6.17 3.79
C PHE A 169 -6.01 -7.45 4.50
N ASP A 170 -5.68 -8.49 3.76
CA ASP A 170 -5.12 -9.74 4.26
C ASP A 170 -3.69 -9.87 3.76
N SER A 171 -2.76 -10.21 4.65
CA SER A 171 -1.36 -10.40 4.24
C SER A 171 -0.60 -11.41 5.08
N SER A 172 0.43 -11.99 4.47
CA SER A 172 1.40 -12.90 5.09
C SER A 172 2.78 -12.63 4.50
N GLY A 173 3.85 -13.02 5.18
CA GLY A 173 5.16 -12.63 4.73
C GLY A 173 6.31 -13.16 5.56
N VAL A 174 7.48 -12.62 5.27
CA VAL A 174 8.71 -12.96 5.97
C VAL A 174 9.61 -11.74 6.01
N TRP A 175 10.18 -11.50 7.19
CA TRP A 175 11.33 -10.64 7.34
C TRP A 175 12.57 -11.50 7.56
N ARG A 176 13.68 -11.11 6.93
CA ARG A 176 14.95 -11.81 7.05
C ARG A 176 16.13 -10.85 6.99
N ARG A 177 17.20 -11.22 7.68
CA ARG A 177 18.50 -10.55 7.54
C ARG A 177 19.27 -11.18 6.38
N THR A 178 19.56 -10.38 5.36
CA THR A 178 20.40 -10.78 4.21
C THR A 178 21.79 -10.16 4.32
N ALA A 179 22.72 -10.55 3.45
CA ALA A 179 24.06 -9.97 3.41
C ALA A 179 24.05 -8.46 3.10
N THR A 180 23.00 -7.97 2.44
CA THR A 180 22.84 -6.56 2.07
C THR A 180 21.95 -5.78 3.04
N GLY A 181 21.54 -6.40 4.16
CA GLY A 181 20.67 -5.78 5.18
C GLY A 181 19.34 -6.51 5.37
N PRO A 182 18.47 -5.99 6.28
CA PRO A 182 17.13 -6.52 6.50
C PRO A 182 16.27 -6.38 5.25
N LEU A 183 15.46 -7.41 4.98
CA LEU A 183 14.52 -7.45 3.85
C LEU A 183 13.18 -7.97 4.34
N THR A 184 12.12 -7.24 4.02
CA THR A 184 10.74 -7.69 4.23
C THR A 184 10.10 -8.06 2.90
N GLN A 185 9.43 -9.20 2.87
CA GLN A 185 8.56 -9.62 1.76
C GLN A 185 7.15 -9.87 2.29
N LEU A 186 6.15 -9.35 1.59
CA LEU A 186 4.74 -9.47 1.95
C LEU A 186 3.91 -9.92 0.74
N ASN A 187 3.17 -11.00 0.87
CA ASN A 187 2.07 -11.35 -0.02
C ASN A 187 0.81 -10.69 0.52
N LEU A 188 0.05 -10.03 -0.34
CA LEU A 188 -1.08 -9.22 0.08
C LEU A 188 -2.30 -9.42 -0.83
N LYS A 189 -3.46 -9.22 -0.23
CA LYS A 189 -4.76 -9.12 -0.86
C LYS A 189 -5.52 -7.98 -0.23
N LEU A 190 -5.96 -7.02 -1.03
CA LEU A 190 -6.79 -5.90 -0.63
C LEU A 190 -8.10 -5.98 -1.40
N GLU A 191 -9.23 -6.00 -0.70
CA GLU A 191 -10.57 -5.94 -1.27
C GLU A 191 -11.32 -4.76 -0.68
N THR A 192 -12.04 -4.02 -1.51
CA THR A 192 -12.89 -2.91 -1.09
C THR A 192 -14.23 -2.92 -1.82
N THR A 193 -15.29 -2.68 -1.06
CA THR A 193 -16.65 -2.49 -1.59
C THR A 193 -16.99 -1.02 -1.83
N ASN A 194 -16.16 -0.10 -1.34
CA ASN A 194 -16.31 1.34 -1.52
C ASN A 194 -14.94 1.99 -1.76
N LEU A 195 -14.57 2.06 -3.04
CA LEU A 195 -13.32 2.62 -3.53
C LEU A 195 -13.17 4.12 -3.20
N HIS A 196 -14.26 4.89 -3.16
CA HIS A 196 -14.22 6.30 -2.76
C HIS A 196 -13.75 6.43 -1.31
N ALA A 197 -14.32 5.65 -0.39
CA ALA A 197 -13.93 5.66 1.02
C ALA A 197 -12.48 5.18 1.22
N LEU A 198 -12.06 4.11 0.54
CA LEU A 198 -10.67 3.62 0.58
C LEU A 198 -9.69 4.70 0.10
N LEU A 199 -9.90 5.27 -1.08
CA LEU A 199 -9.02 6.30 -1.61
C LEU A 199 -9.06 7.59 -0.78
N GLY A 200 -10.23 7.92 -0.22
CA GLY A 200 -10.40 9.03 0.72
C GLY A 200 -9.52 8.93 1.95
N GLN A 201 -9.32 7.72 2.50
CA GLN A 201 -8.38 7.51 3.62
C GLN A 201 -6.95 7.92 3.30
N PHE A 202 -6.56 7.91 2.02
CA PHE A 202 -5.23 8.29 1.55
C PHE A 202 -5.19 9.69 0.90
N GLY A 203 -6.31 10.43 0.90
CA GLY A 203 -6.40 11.77 0.30
C GLY A 203 -6.76 11.79 -1.19
N PHE A 204 -7.15 10.65 -1.76
CA PHE A 204 -7.49 10.51 -3.19
C PHE A 204 -8.99 10.29 -3.46
N GLY A 205 -9.84 10.51 -2.45
CA GLY A 205 -11.28 10.28 -2.57
C GLY A 205 -11.97 11.17 -3.61
N GLU A 206 -11.43 12.36 -3.86
CA GLU A 206 -11.96 13.30 -4.84
C GLU A 206 -11.84 12.83 -6.30
N PHE A 207 -11.02 11.80 -6.59
CA PHE A 207 -10.82 11.29 -7.95
C PHE A 207 -11.81 10.19 -8.35
N VAL A 208 -12.57 9.63 -7.41
CA VAL A 208 -13.48 8.50 -7.65
C VAL A 208 -14.77 8.71 -6.87
N ASN A 209 -15.91 8.72 -7.55
CA ASN A 209 -17.23 8.85 -6.92
C ASN A 209 -17.73 7.53 -6.30
N ARG A 210 -17.43 6.40 -6.95
CA ARG A 210 -17.86 5.06 -6.52
C ARG A 210 -17.02 3.98 -7.16
N GLY A 211 -17.12 2.76 -6.63
CA GLY A 211 -16.54 1.56 -7.22
C GLY A 211 -16.21 0.52 -6.16
N GLN A 212 -15.92 -0.69 -6.60
CA GLN A 212 -15.34 -1.75 -5.79
C GLN A 212 -14.05 -2.22 -6.45
N ALA A 213 -13.06 -2.64 -5.66
CA ALA A 213 -11.77 -3.03 -6.18
C ALA A 213 -11.15 -4.20 -5.41
N LYS A 214 -10.26 -4.89 -6.10
CA LYS A 214 -9.45 -5.98 -5.61
C LYS A 214 -8.02 -5.79 -6.10
N LEU A 215 -7.05 -5.91 -5.21
CA LEU A 215 -5.63 -5.85 -5.51
C LEU A 215 -4.96 -7.06 -4.86
N GLU A 216 -4.18 -7.82 -5.63
CA GLU A 216 -3.44 -8.98 -5.14
C GLU A 216 -2.01 -8.93 -5.64
N GLY A 217 -1.05 -9.31 -4.81
CA GLY A 217 0.33 -9.29 -5.24
C GLY A 217 1.34 -9.60 -4.15
N GLN A 218 2.59 -9.28 -4.47
CA GLN A 218 3.73 -9.39 -3.58
C GLN A 218 4.52 -8.08 -3.60
N LEU A 219 4.86 -7.60 -2.41
CA LEU A 219 5.74 -6.46 -2.18
C LEU A 219 7.00 -6.90 -1.44
N VAL A 220 8.07 -6.18 -1.71
CA VAL A 220 9.39 -6.36 -1.11
C VAL A 220 9.99 -5.00 -0.85
N TRP A 221 10.54 -4.79 0.34
CA TRP A 221 11.29 -3.58 0.67
C TRP A 221 12.47 -3.88 1.60
N PRO A 222 13.56 -3.10 1.49
CA PRO A 222 14.63 -3.12 2.48
C PRO A 222 14.13 -2.53 3.79
N GLY A 223 14.50 -3.13 4.92
CA GLY A 223 14.09 -2.66 6.25
C GLY A 223 13.17 -3.62 6.99
N TYR A 224 12.75 -3.16 8.18
CA TYR A 224 11.81 -3.88 9.04
C TYR A 224 10.36 -3.79 8.51
N PRO A 225 9.44 -4.66 8.96
CA PRO A 225 8.05 -4.66 8.49
C PRO A 225 7.30 -3.34 8.70
N TYR A 226 7.70 -2.55 9.69
CA TYR A 226 7.12 -1.25 9.99
C TYR A 226 7.76 -0.08 9.22
N GLU A 227 8.85 -0.32 8.48
CA GLU A 227 9.58 0.70 7.69
C GLU A 227 9.06 0.74 6.24
N PHE A 228 7.76 0.61 6.08
CA PHE A 228 7.11 0.65 4.78
C PHE A 228 7.21 2.04 4.16
N SER A 229 7.76 2.13 2.94
CA SER A 229 7.81 3.38 2.18
C SER A 229 7.60 3.13 0.69
N PRO A 230 6.59 3.78 0.06
CA PRO A 230 6.34 3.67 -1.38
C PRO A 230 7.56 3.92 -2.27
N ARG A 231 8.52 4.71 -1.80
CA ARG A 231 9.71 5.12 -2.57
C ARG A 231 10.70 3.99 -2.85
N VAL A 232 10.74 2.97 -2.00
CA VAL A 232 11.71 1.86 -2.11
C VAL A 232 11.07 0.50 -2.38
N LEU A 233 9.74 0.48 -2.58
CA LEU A 233 9.02 -0.76 -2.84
C LEU A 233 9.43 -1.39 -4.17
N SER A 234 9.49 -2.71 -4.17
CA SER A 234 9.55 -3.53 -5.37
C SER A 234 8.51 -4.64 -5.29
N GLY A 235 8.07 -5.18 -6.42
CA GLY A 235 7.04 -6.21 -6.38
C GLY A 235 6.27 -6.36 -7.69
N ARG A 236 5.17 -7.09 -7.59
CA ARG A 236 4.20 -7.24 -8.67
C ARG A 236 2.80 -7.33 -8.08
N PHE A 237 1.84 -6.70 -8.72
CA PHE A 237 0.45 -6.79 -8.30
C PHE A 237 -0.48 -6.72 -9.51
N ALA A 238 -1.60 -7.40 -9.37
CA ALA A 238 -2.74 -7.31 -10.27
C ALA A 238 -3.82 -6.48 -9.58
N VAL A 239 -4.45 -5.59 -10.35
CA VAL A 239 -5.57 -4.77 -9.89
C VAL A 239 -6.80 -5.09 -10.74
N GLN A 240 -7.95 -5.13 -10.07
CA GLN A 240 -9.26 -5.22 -10.69
C GLN A 240 -10.18 -4.23 -10.00
N ALA A 241 -10.96 -3.46 -10.76
CA ALA A 241 -12.05 -2.66 -10.20
C ALA A 241 -13.29 -2.80 -11.06
N SER A 242 -14.46 -2.55 -10.49
CA SER A 242 -15.73 -2.65 -11.23
C SER A 242 -16.79 -1.72 -10.66
N LYS A 243 -17.85 -1.51 -11.45
CA LYS A 243 -19.03 -0.72 -11.07
C LYS A 243 -18.68 0.67 -10.54
N GLY A 244 -17.65 1.30 -11.09
CA GLY A 244 -17.12 2.54 -10.57
C GLY A 244 -17.36 3.73 -11.48
N GLN A 245 -16.92 4.89 -11.00
CA GLN A 245 -17.00 6.15 -11.72
C GLN A 245 -15.90 7.06 -11.20
N PHE A 246 -15.00 7.48 -12.09
CA PHE A 246 -14.08 8.56 -11.77
C PHE A 246 -14.87 9.85 -11.58
N ALA A 247 -14.45 10.66 -10.62
CA ALA A 247 -15.07 11.94 -10.38
C ALA A 247 -14.91 12.85 -11.60
N ARG A 248 -15.84 13.79 -11.75
CA ARG A 248 -15.67 14.88 -12.68
C ARG A 248 -14.50 15.74 -12.17
N ILE A 249 -13.40 15.76 -12.90
CA ILE A 249 -12.35 16.73 -12.65
C ILE A 249 -12.74 17.99 -13.42
N GLU A 250 -13.22 19.01 -12.71
CA GLU A 250 -13.53 20.29 -13.32
C GLU A 250 -12.25 20.94 -13.85
N PRO A 251 -12.23 21.39 -15.12
CA PRO A 251 -11.17 22.24 -15.59
C PRO A 251 -11.09 23.51 -14.73
N GLY A 252 -10.08 23.60 -13.85
CA GLY A 252 -9.79 24.78 -13.03
C GLY A 252 -9.86 24.60 -11.50
N ALA A 253 -10.37 23.48 -10.97
CA ALA A 253 -10.41 23.22 -9.51
C ALA A 253 -9.51 22.04 -9.15
N GLY A 254 -8.21 22.33 -9.15
CA GLY A 254 -7.13 21.38 -8.91
C GLY A 254 -5.87 21.98 -9.50
N LYS A 255 -5.27 22.92 -8.77
CA LYS A 255 -3.90 23.46 -8.94
C LYS A 255 -3.33 23.32 -10.36
N LEU A 256 -4.00 24.02 -11.27
CA LEU A 256 -3.53 24.59 -12.53
C LEU A 256 -2.58 23.73 -13.35
N LEU A 257 -3.20 22.94 -14.23
CA LEU A 257 -2.68 22.76 -15.57
C LEU A 257 -3.36 23.64 -16.59
N GLY A 258 -2.51 24.31 -17.36
CA GLY A 258 -2.87 25.20 -18.45
C GLY A 258 -3.76 24.53 -19.49
N LEU A 259 -5.06 24.82 -19.39
CA LEU A 259 -6.06 24.64 -20.43
C LEU A 259 -5.93 25.66 -21.57
N LEU A 260 -4.71 26.00 -21.98
CA LEU A 260 -4.48 26.89 -23.12
C LEU A 260 -4.22 26.17 -24.44
N SER A 261 -4.77 24.96 -24.65
CA SER A 261 -4.68 24.32 -25.98
C SER A 261 -5.86 23.43 -26.41
N LEU A 262 -7.01 23.49 -25.74
CA LEU A 262 -8.22 22.81 -26.24
C LEU A 262 -9.20 23.76 -26.95
N GLN A 263 -8.91 25.05 -26.99
CA GLN A 263 -9.80 26.06 -27.59
C GLN A 263 -9.55 26.31 -29.09
N SER A 264 -8.62 25.63 -29.75
CA SER A 264 -8.29 25.88 -31.16
C SER A 264 -8.53 24.69 -32.11
N ILE A 265 -9.34 23.70 -31.71
CA ILE A 265 -9.78 22.65 -32.65
C ILE A 265 -10.89 23.23 -33.55
N PRO A 266 -10.75 23.19 -34.89
CA PRO A 266 -11.82 23.61 -35.80
C PRO A 266 -13.11 22.85 -35.51
N ARG A 267 -14.21 23.59 -35.31
CA ARG A 267 -15.53 23.19 -34.81
C ARG A 267 -16.30 22.13 -35.64
N ARG A 268 -15.66 21.32 -36.48
CA ARG A 268 -16.36 20.51 -37.51
C ARG A 268 -16.16 19.00 -37.45
N VAL A 269 -15.82 18.45 -36.28
CA VAL A 269 -15.98 17.00 -36.04
C VAL A 269 -16.60 16.81 -34.65
N THR A 270 -17.93 16.82 -34.61
CA THR A 270 -18.71 16.73 -33.37
C THR A 270 -18.69 15.31 -32.81
N PHE A 271 -17.73 15.06 -31.93
CA PHE A 271 -17.92 14.23 -30.74
C PHE A 271 -17.17 14.97 -29.63
N ASP A 272 -17.91 15.76 -28.85
CA ASP A 272 -17.34 16.62 -27.82
C ASP A 272 -16.87 15.75 -26.65
N PHE A 273 -15.57 15.45 -26.58
CA PHE A 273 -15.00 14.69 -25.47
C PHE A 273 -15.28 15.35 -24.11
N ARG A 274 -15.62 16.64 -24.07
CA ARG A 274 -16.09 17.28 -22.83
C ARG A 274 -17.32 16.60 -22.28
N ASP A 275 -18.23 16.08 -23.11
CA ASP A 275 -19.49 15.47 -22.66
C ASP A 275 -19.32 14.08 -22.02
N ILE A 276 -18.21 13.39 -22.31
CA ILE A 276 -17.93 12.04 -21.76
C ILE A 276 -17.23 12.13 -20.40
N PHE A 277 -16.50 13.22 -20.16
CA PHE A 277 -15.80 13.51 -18.91
C PHE A 277 -16.52 14.56 -18.04
N SER A 278 -17.56 15.23 -18.55
CA SER A 278 -18.31 16.28 -17.85
C SER A 278 -19.21 15.77 -16.73
N GLU A 279 -19.59 14.49 -16.73
CA GLU A 279 -20.37 13.87 -15.64
C GLU A 279 -19.53 12.87 -14.80
N GLY A 280 -18.24 12.77 -15.10
CA GLY A 280 -17.33 11.74 -14.56
C GLY A 280 -17.34 10.47 -15.42
N PHE A 281 -16.17 9.82 -15.57
CA PHE A 281 -16.03 8.64 -16.43
C PHE A 281 -16.45 7.37 -15.69
N ALA A 282 -17.63 6.83 -16.04
CA ALA A 282 -18.11 5.54 -15.53
C ALA A 282 -17.30 4.37 -16.12
N PHE A 283 -17.04 3.36 -15.31
CA PHE A 283 -16.39 2.13 -15.75
C PHE A 283 -17.09 0.89 -15.20
N ASP A 284 -17.22 -0.11 -16.07
CA ASP A 284 -17.72 -1.44 -15.71
C ASP A 284 -16.58 -2.31 -15.18
N ARG A 285 -15.38 -2.18 -15.76
CA ARG A 285 -14.19 -2.96 -15.41
C ARG A 285 -12.91 -2.14 -15.56
N ILE A 286 -12.03 -2.25 -14.57
CA ILE A 286 -10.61 -1.95 -14.67
C ILE A 286 -9.87 -3.26 -14.43
N ALA A 287 -8.82 -3.53 -15.22
CA ALA A 287 -7.94 -4.66 -14.99
C ALA A 287 -6.52 -4.32 -15.45
N GLY A 288 -5.51 -4.84 -14.77
CA GLY A 288 -4.14 -4.73 -15.25
C GLY A 288 -3.13 -5.32 -14.28
N GLU A 289 -1.93 -5.55 -14.79
CA GLU A 289 -0.77 -5.92 -13.99
C GLU A 289 0.23 -4.78 -13.94
N ALA A 290 0.91 -4.68 -12.79
CA ALA A 290 1.97 -3.71 -12.59
C ALA A 290 3.18 -4.39 -11.96
N LYS A 291 4.36 -4.06 -12.50
CA LYS A 291 5.65 -4.38 -11.88
C LYS A 291 6.16 -3.14 -11.20
N LEU A 292 6.59 -3.27 -9.96
CA LEU A 292 7.15 -2.18 -9.17
C LEU A 292 8.63 -2.46 -8.94
N ALA A 293 9.49 -1.49 -9.23
CA ALA A 293 10.92 -1.59 -9.00
C ALA A 293 11.42 -0.28 -8.41
N ARG A 294 11.78 -0.29 -7.12
CA ARG A 294 12.28 0.90 -6.39
C ARG A 294 11.37 2.12 -6.57
N GLY A 295 10.07 1.92 -6.36
CA GLY A 295 9.06 2.98 -6.49
C GLY A 295 8.67 3.34 -7.94
N ILE A 296 9.25 2.73 -8.96
CA ILE A 296 8.83 2.92 -10.37
C ILE A 296 7.90 1.79 -10.78
N LEU A 297 6.67 2.15 -11.10
CA LEU A 297 5.61 1.24 -11.53
C LEU A 297 5.62 1.17 -13.06
N LEU A 298 5.64 -0.04 -13.62
CA LEU A 298 5.55 -0.33 -15.05
C LEU A 298 4.32 -1.19 -15.33
N THR A 299 3.51 -0.77 -16.29
CA THR A 299 2.35 -1.54 -16.78
C THR A 299 2.32 -1.59 -18.31
N ARG A 300 1.71 -2.62 -18.88
CA ARG A 300 1.64 -2.84 -20.34
C ARG A 300 0.24 -3.16 -20.86
N ASP A 301 -0.64 -3.62 -19.97
CA ASP A 301 -1.93 -4.22 -20.25
C ASP A 301 -3.00 -3.68 -19.29
N PHE A 302 -2.84 -2.43 -18.84
CA PHE A 302 -3.85 -1.77 -18.03
C PHE A 302 -5.02 -1.38 -18.93
N GLU A 303 -6.22 -1.82 -18.58
CA GLU A 303 -7.43 -1.66 -19.36
C GLU A 303 -8.54 -1.05 -18.50
N ILE A 304 -9.32 -0.17 -19.10
CA ILE A 304 -10.56 0.38 -18.55
C ILE A 304 -11.66 0.17 -19.59
N ALA A 305 -12.68 -0.59 -19.22
CA ALA A 305 -13.90 -0.75 -20.00
C ALA A 305 -15.04 0.00 -19.32
N GLY A 306 -15.70 0.88 -20.05
CA GLY A 306 -16.89 1.59 -19.60
C GLY A 306 -17.90 1.75 -20.74
N PRO A 307 -19.11 2.24 -20.42
CA PRO A 307 -20.22 2.34 -21.38
C PRO A 307 -19.95 3.31 -22.53
N SER A 308 -19.01 4.24 -22.36
CA SER A 308 -18.71 5.27 -23.36
C SER A 308 -17.40 5.05 -24.10
N ALA A 309 -16.49 4.23 -23.57
CA ALA A 309 -15.21 3.96 -24.19
C ALA A 309 -14.48 2.75 -23.58
N PHE A 310 -13.61 2.17 -24.39
CA PHE A 310 -12.55 1.27 -23.97
C PHE A 310 -11.20 1.99 -24.02
N VAL A 311 -10.42 1.91 -22.93
CA VAL A 311 -9.11 2.55 -22.80
C VAL A 311 -8.06 1.50 -22.48
N THR A 312 -6.96 1.50 -23.23
CA THR A 312 -5.75 0.75 -22.85
C THR A 312 -4.63 1.71 -22.50
N MET A 313 -3.82 1.37 -21.51
CA MET A 313 -2.74 2.20 -21.01
C MET A 313 -1.49 1.35 -20.79
N GLY A 314 -0.34 1.88 -21.22
CA GLY A 314 0.96 1.28 -20.97
C GLY A 314 2.02 2.35 -20.76
N GLY A 315 3.02 2.05 -19.94
CA GLY A 315 4.09 2.99 -19.61
C GLY A 315 4.49 2.90 -18.14
N GLU A 316 5.05 3.99 -17.63
CA GLU A 316 5.63 4.05 -16.30
C GLU A 316 5.07 5.19 -15.45
N VAL A 317 5.06 4.96 -14.14
CA VAL A 317 4.71 5.93 -13.10
C VAL A 317 5.79 5.91 -12.03
N SER A 318 6.37 7.07 -11.74
CA SER A 318 7.36 7.23 -10.68
C SER A 318 6.67 7.71 -9.41
N LEU A 319 6.58 6.86 -8.38
CA LEU A 319 6.07 7.25 -7.07
C LEU A 319 6.98 8.26 -6.35
N PRO A 320 8.33 8.14 -6.41
CA PRO A 320 9.19 9.12 -5.75
C PRO A 320 9.12 10.52 -6.34
N MET A 321 8.97 10.63 -7.66
CA MET A 321 8.92 11.91 -8.37
C MET A 321 7.50 12.39 -8.63
N GLU A 322 6.49 11.55 -8.35
CA GLU A 322 5.08 11.81 -8.66
C GLU A 322 4.88 12.21 -10.12
N THR A 323 5.56 11.49 -11.01
CA THR A 323 5.51 11.69 -12.46
C THR A 323 4.98 10.46 -13.19
N GLN A 324 4.57 10.69 -14.44
CA GLN A 324 4.07 9.63 -15.32
C GLN A 324 4.59 9.82 -16.74
N ASN A 325 4.67 8.70 -17.46
CA ASN A 325 4.92 8.64 -18.89
C ASN A 325 4.11 7.46 -19.45
N LEU A 326 2.89 7.77 -19.89
CA LEU A 326 1.86 6.79 -20.22
C LEU A 326 1.38 7.01 -21.65
N THR A 327 1.30 5.93 -22.41
CA THR A 327 0.62 5.91 -23.71
C THR A 327 -0.77 5.33 -23.53
N LEU A 328 -1.78 6.12 -23.85
CA LEU A 328 -3.19 5.75 -23.77
C LEU A 328 -3.74 5.58 -25.18
N LYS A 329 -4.54 4.53 -25.39
CA LYS A 329 -5.35 4.36 -26.58
C LYS A 329 -6.81 4.31 -26.16
N VAL A 330 -7.59 5.24 -26.69
CA VAL A 330 -9.02 5.39 -26.39
C VAL A 330 -9.81 4.99 -27.62
N VAL A 331 -10.73 4.05 -27.44
CA VAL A 331 -11.70 3.60 -28.44
C VAL A 331 -13.08 3.96 -27.93
N PRO A 332 -13.73 5.01 -28.46
CA PRO A 332 -15.10 5.36 -28.09
C PRO A 332 -16.06 4.24 -28.47
N GLU A 333 -17.07 3.99 -27.63
CA GLU A 333 -18.20 3.14 -27.98
C GLU A 333 -19.11 3.91 -28.96
N VAL A 334 -19.41 3.32 -30.13
CA VAL A 334 -20.15 3.97 -31.22
C VAL A 334 -21.46 3.22 -31.48
N GLY A 335 -22.52 3.61 -30.77
CA GLY A 335 -23.88 3.07 -30.96
C GLY A 335 -24.04 1.56 -30.69
N GLU A 336 -25.25 1.03 -30.87
CA GLU A 336 -25.66 -0.35 -30.50
C GLU A 336 -24.86 -1.49 -31.18
N SER A 337 -23.90 -1.20 -32.06
CA SER A 337 -23.29 -2.19 -32.97
C SER A 337 -21.86 -2.63 -32.68
N VAL A 338 -21.15 -2.06 -31.68
CA VAL A 338 -19.76 -2.43 -31.38
C VAL A 338 -19.59 -2.81 -29.90
N ALA A 339 -20.38 -3.75 -29.39
CA ALA A 339 -20.15 -4.26 -28.05
C ALA A 339 -18.74 -4.88 -27.92
N ILE A 340 -17.79 -4.14 -27.35
CA ILE A 340 -16.48 -4.66 -26.94
C ILE A 340 -16.75 -5.55 -25.73
N ALA A 341 -17.09 -6.81 -26.00
CA ALA A 341 -17.40 -7.80 -24.98
C ALA A 341 -16.16 -8.10 -24.14
N ALA A 342 -15.98 -7.38 -23.04
CA ALA A 342 -14.95 -7.63 -22.02
C ALA A 342 -15.40 -8.64 -20.96
N THR A 343 -16.11 -9.69 -21.37
CA THR A 343 -16.62 -10.73 -20.46
C THR A 343 -15.59 -11.84 -20.28
N VAL A 344 -14.76 -11.72 -19.24
CA VAL A 344 -14.11 -12.89 -18.63
C VAL A 344 -14.37 -12.82 -17.13
N LEU A 345 -15.34 -13.62 -16.68
CA LEU A 345 -15.54 -13.96 -15.28
C LEU A 345 -14.55 -15.08 -14.92
N GLY A 346 -13.67 -14.80 -13.95
CA GLY A 346 -13.02 -15.85 -13.16
C GLY A 346 -11.65 -16.34 -13.63
N THR A 347 -10.68 -16.20 -12.73
CA THR A 347 -9.33 -16.80 -12.65
C THR A 347 -8.16 -16.05 -13.32
N PRO A 348 -7.08 -15.72 -12.56
CA PRO A 348 -5.96 -14.90 -12.99
C PRO A 348 -4.81 -15.69 -13.63
N VAL A 349 -5.10 -16.64 -14.53
CA VAL A 349 -4.04 -17.39 -15.21
C VAL A 349 -4.02 -17.01 -16.69
N MET A 350 -2.96 -16.29 -17.08
CA MET A 350 -2.45 -16.08 -18.43
C MET A 350 -3.46 -16.08 -19.58
N GLY A 351 -3.68 -14.91 -20.18
CA GLY A 351 -4.07 -14.80 -21.59
C GLY A 351 -5.32 -13.99 -21.85
N LEU A 352 -5.21 -12.65 -21.83
CA LEU A 352 -6.26 -11.75 -22.30
C LEU A 352 -6.08 -11.28 -23.75
N THR A 353 -5.14 -11.83 -24.51
CA THR A 353 -4.85 -11.33 -25.88
C THR A 353 -5.68 -11.96 -26.99
N THR A 354 -6.38 -13.07 -26.77
CA THR A 354 -6.93 -13.86 -27.90
C THR A 354 -8.37 -13.52 -28.29
N LEU A 355 -9.23 -13.11 -27.34
CA LEU A 355 -10.66 -12.90 -27.63
C LEU A 355 -10.99 -11.48 -28.13
N LEU A 356 -10.29 -10.44 -27.65
CA LEU A 356 -10.48 -9.07 -28.14
C LEU A 356 -10.03 -8.93 -29.61
N LEU A 357 -8.93 -9.58 -30.02
CA LEU A 357 -8.46 -9.58 -31.40
C LEU A 357 -9.45 -10.27 -32.35
N GLN A 358 -10.11 -11.35 -31.91
CA GLN A 358 -10.94 -12.17 -32.78
C GLN A 358 -12.26 -11.50 -33.19
N LYS A 359 -12.87 -10.67 -32.31
CA LYS A 359 -14.04 -9.86 -32.68
C LYS A 359 -13.68 -8.61 -33.49
N LEU A 360 -12.50 -8.04 -33.28
CA LEU A 360 -11.99 -6.93 -34.11
C LEU A 360 -11.79 -7.39 -35.57
N LEU A 361 -11.40 -8.65 -35.77
CA LEU A 361 -11.26 -9.29 -37.09
C LEU A 361 -12.59 -9.64 -37.78
N GLN A 362 -13.69 -9.74 -37.02
CA GLN A 362 -15.00 -10.15 -37.56
C GLN A 362 -15.85 -8.99 -38.09
N ASN A 363 -15.47 -7.73 -37.86
CA ASN A 363 -16.11 -6.54 -38.44
C ASN A 363 -15.10 -5.66 -39.21
N PRO A 364 -14.57 -6.13 -40.35
CA PRO A 364 -13.51 -5.42 -41.10
C PRO A 364 -13.96 -4.11 -41.77
N LEU A 365 -15.25 -3.73 -41.67
CA LEU A 365 -15.84 -2.58 -42.38
C LEU A 365 -16.14 -1.36 -41.49
N GLY A 366 -16.02 -1.46 -40.17
CA GLY A 366 -16.13 -0.31 -39.28
C GLY A 366 -14.79 0.37 -39.11
N LYS A 367 -14.64 1.63 -39.54
CA LYS A 367 -13.48 2.45 -39.17
C LYS A 367 -13.50 2.66 -37.66
N VAL A 368 -12.85 1.79 -36.90
CA VAL A 368 -12.69 1.97 -35.46
C VAL A 368 -11.79 3.18 -35.26
N VAL A 369 -12.39 4.32 -34.94
CA VAL A 369 -11.66 5.54 -34.67
C VAL A 369 -11.02 5.38 -33.30
N SER A 370 -9.72 5.09 -33.28
CA SER A 370 -8.94 5.11 -32.04
C SER A 370 -8.14 6.40 -31.93
N TYR A 371 -8.04 6.90 -30.70
CA TYR A 371 -7.27 8.09 -30.37
C TYR A 371 -6.11 7.69 -29.46
N GLU A 372 -4.90 8.01 -29.88
CA GLU A 372 -3.70 7.75 -29.09
C GLU A 372 -3.19 9.04 -28.45
N TYR A 373 -2.86 8.95 -27.16
CA TYR A 373 -2.40 10.05 -26.34
C TYR A 373 -1.14 9.64 -25.59
N LEU A 374 -0.20 10.56 -25.50
CA LEU A 374 0.94 10.53 -24.60
C LEU A 374 0.63 11.45 -23.42
N VAL A 375 0.71 10.91 -22.21
CA VAL A 375 0.53 11.63 -20.95
C VAL A 375 1.85 11.61 -20.19
N THR A 376 2.49 12.77 -20.06
CA THR A 376 3.78 12.95 -19.37
C THR A 376 3.67 13.98 -18.25
N GLY A 377 4.72 14.20 -17.47
CA GLY A 377 4.77 15.26 -16.44
C GLY A 377 4.44 14.77 -15.03
N SER A 378 4.26 15.70 -14.09
CA SER A 378 3.85 15.38 -12.71
C SER A 378 2.36 15.04 -12.63
N TRP A 379 1.90 14.48 -11.52
CA TRP A 379 0.46 14.20 -11.33
C TRP A 379 -0.37 15.47 -11.15
N ASP A 380 0.21 16.49 -10.53
CA ASP A 380 -0.41 17.82 -10.40
C ASP A 380 -0.39 18.58 -11.74
N ASN A 381 0.62 18.31 -12.57
CA ASN A 381 0.80 18.99 -13.84
C ASN A 381 1.14 18.05 -15.03
N PRO A 382 0.26 17.08 -15.38
CA PRO A 382 0.35 16.31 -16.62
C PRO A 382 0.27 17.12 -17.94
N ALA A 383 1.19 16.83 -18.85
CA ALA A 383 1.12 17.24 -20.25
C ALA A 383 0.47 16.12 -21.09
N VAL A 384 -0.57 16.46 -21.86
CA VAL A 384 -1.29 15.51 -22.72
C VAL A 384 -1.09 15.87 -24.18
N THR A 385 -0.47 14.98 -24.95
CA THR A 385 -0.21 15.16 -26.39
C THR A 385 -0.91 14.08 -27.19
N ARG A 386 -1.65 14.45 -28.23
CA ARG A 386 -2.26 13.48 -29.15
C ARG A 386 -1.21 12.96 -30.15
N LEU A 387 -1.03 11.66 -30.25
CA LEU A 387 -0.01 11.01 -31.10
C LEU A 387 -0.44 10.83 -32.57
N GLY A 388 -1.65 11.26 -32.94
CA GLY A 388 -2.23 11.05 -34.27
C GLY A 388 -3.09 9.78 -34.32
N ALA A 389 -3.91 9.62 -35.37
CA ALA A 389 -4.69 8.40 -35.57
C ALA A 389 -3.81 7.33 -36.24
N ALA A 390 -3.79 6.11 -35.69
CA ALA A 390 -3.14 4.98 -36.37
C ALA A 390 -3.78 4.80 -37.77
N PRO A 391 -2.98 4.64 -38.85
CA PRO A 391 -3.53 4.36 -40.16
C PRO A 391 -4.34 3.06 -40.11
N PRO A 392 -5.47 2.98 -40.83
CA PRO A 392 -6.27 1.76 -40.85
C PRO A 392 -5.42 0.57 -41.33
N PRO A 393 -5.68 -0.66 -40.83
CA PRO A 393 -5.00 -1.85 -41.33
C PRO A 393 -5.08 -1.89 -42.85
N LYS A 394 -3.94 -2.01 -43.54
CA LYS A 394 -3.91 -2.15 -44.99
C LYS A 394 -4.72 -3.38 -45.37
N GLU A 395 -5.80 -3.16 -46.11
CA GLU A 395 -6.60 -4.20 -46.74
C GLU A 395 -5.65 -5.10 -47.56
N ALA A 396 -5.56 -6.38 -47.18
CA ALA A 396 -4.83 -7.36 -47.98
C ALA A 396 -5.56 -7.47 -49.31
N ALA A 397 -4.93 -6.94 -50.37
CA ALA A 397 -5.49 -6.95 -51.73
C ALA A 397 -5.92 -8.38 -52.09
N ALA A 398 -7.20 -8.53 -52.43
CA ALA A 398 -7.74 -9.80 -52.90
C ALA A 398 -6.92 -10.28 -54.11
N PRO A 399 -6.53 -11.57 -54.16
CA PRO A 399 -5.80 -12.09 -55.30
C PRO A 399 -6.64 -11.93 -56.58
N PRO A 400 -6.03 -11.56 -57.72
CA PRO A 400 -6.75 -11.30 -58.95
C PRO A 400 -7.52 -12.56 -59.38
N PRO A 401 -8.73 -12.39 -59.98
CA PRO A 401 -9.53 -13.52 -60.42
C PRO A 401 -8.77 -14.30 -61.50
N ARG A 402 -8.78 -15.64 -61.38
CA ARG A 402 -8.16 -16.52 -62.37
C ARG A 402 -8.87 -16.38 -63.71
N PRO A 403 -8.13 -16.28 -64.83
CA PRO A 403 -8.75 -16.29 -66.16
C PRO A 403 -9.43 -17.64 -66.42
N ARG A 404 -10.56 -17.58 -67.14
CA ARG A 404 -11.45 -18.71 -67.47
C ARG A 404 -10.78 -19.76 -68.35
#